data_AF-A0A1I6UFM2-F1
#
_entry.id   AF-A0A1I6UFM2-F1
#
_cell.length_a   1.000
_cell.length_b   1.000
_cell.length_c   1.000
_cell.angle_alpha   90.00
_cell.angle_beta   90.00
_cell.angle_gamma   90.00
#
_symmetry.space_group_name_H-M   'P 1'
#
loop_
_entity.id
_entity.type
_entity.pdbx_description
1 polymer ?
#
loop_
_entity_poly.entity_id
_entity_poly.type
_entity_poly.pdbx_seq_one_letter_code
_entity_poly.pdbx_strand_id
1 'polypeptide(L)'
;MISLGHPLQSYPAPHNLFYHEAKVNNYYVFGSPPYELALSGKIIQVSRDLQLDLIHVHFAAPHVISAYLAKQIIGVNFHVVTTLKAEDIDILATSGINKDLIRLALTASDVLTAESNHLISETTQLLQIPCDNIHLIPGFVHLPVSFFNERILEKYEDIYYRILDRTGP
;
A
#
# COMPACT_ATOMS: atom_id res chain seq x y z
N MET A 1 2.39 3.75 11.42
CA MET A 1 2.15 2.46 10.74
C MET A 1 1.07 1.69 11.48
N ILE A 2 0.08 1.17 10.76
CA ILE A 2 -0.97 0.30 11.29
C ILE A 2 -0.71 -1.12 10.76
N SER A 3 -0.70 -2.13 11.63
CA SER A 3 -0.37 -3.51 11.27
C SER A 3 -1.11 -4.50 12.18
N LEU A 4 -1.26 -5.74 11.73
CA LEU A 4 -1.79 -6.85 12.53
C LEU A 4 -0.79 -7.40 13.56
N GLY A 5 0.46 -6.93 13.55
CA GLY A 5 1.47 -7.34 14.50
C GLY A 5 2.54 -6.28 14.71
N HIS A 6 3.29 -6.42 15.79
CA HIS A 6 4.39 -5.53 16.10
C HIS A 6 5.60 -5.83 15.19
N PRO A 7 6.26 -4.81 14.60
CA PRO A 7 7.48 -5.04 13.85
C PRO A 7 8.57 -5.64 14.75
N LEU A 8 9.36 -6.54 14.16
CA LEU A 8 10.62 -6.98 14.75
C LEU A 8 11.60 -5.79 14.70
N GLN A 9 11.87 -5.20 15.86
CA GLN A 9 12.73 -4.03 15.97
C GLN A 9 14.20 -4.46 15.89
N SER A 10 14.83 -4.26 14.73
CA SER A 10 16.27 -4.48 14.53
C SER A 10 17.11 -3.21 14.71
N TYR A 11 16.49 -2.03 14.67
CA TYR A 11 17.13 -0.71 14.79
C TYR A 11 16.22 0.28 15.54
N PRO A 12 16.78 1.35 16.16
CA PRO A 12 15.98 2.39 16.79
C PRO A 12 15.07 3.07 15.76
N ALA A 13 13.77 3.11 16.08
CA ALA A 13 12.79 3.78 15.23
C ALA A 13 13.02 5.30 15.25
N PRO A 14 12.81 6.00 14.12
CA PRO A 14 12.79 7.46 14.09
C PRO A 14 11.80 8.05 15.11
N HIS A 15 12.09 9.23 15.66
CA HIS A 15 11.26 9.88 16.68
C HIS A 15 9.81 10.16 16.27
N ASN A 16 9.54 10.23 14.96
CA ASN A 16 8.23 10.50 14.38
C ASN A 16 7.54 9.24 13.82
N LEU A 17 8.03 8.04 14.16
CA LEU A 17 7.44 6.79 13.72
C LEU A 17 6.67 6.10 14.86
N PHE A 18 5.35 6.08 14.72
CA PHE A 18 4.44 5.44 15.67
C PHE A 18 3.85 4.16 15.08
N TYR A 19 3.73 3.13 15.92
CA TYR A 19 3.15 1.84 15.56
C TYR A 19 1.83 1.62 16.28
N HIS A 20 0.80 1.21 15.53
CA HIS A 20 -0.53 0.94 16.05
C HIS A 20 -0.98 -0.46 15.63
N GLU A 21 -1.04 -1.38 16.59
CA GLU A 21 -1.42 -2.77 16.34
C GLU A 21 -2.95 -2.93 16.28
N ALA A 22 -3.46 -3.48 15.19
CA ALA A 22 -4.84 -3.92 15.07
C ALA A 22 -5.01 -5.30 15.71
N LYS A 23 -5.61 -5.33 16.90
CA LYS A 23 -5.88 -6.57 17.63
C LYS A 23 -7.04 -7.32 16.99
N VAL A 24 -6.80 -8.57 16.64
CA VAL A 24 -7.81 -9.46 16.06
C VAL A 24 -8.32 -10.38 17.15
N ASN A 25 -9.63 -10.35 17.39
CA ASN A 25 -10.26 -11.23 18.35
C ASN A 25 -10.76 -12.48 17.63
N ASN A 26 -10.22 -13.65 18.02
CA ASN A 26 -10.68 -14.95 17.54
C ASN A 26 -11.90 -15.39 18.33
N TYR A 27 -13.07 -14.85 17.99
CA TYR A 27 -14.33 -15.36 18.52
C TYR A 27 -14.73 -16.63 17.78
N TYR A 28 -15.17 -17.66 18.53
CA TYR A 28 -15.64 -18.94 18.00
C TYR A 28 -16.78 -18.84 16.97
N VAL A 29 -17.51 -17.72 16.96
CA VAL A 29 -18.60 -17.46 16.00
C VAL A 29 -18.07 -17.24 14.58
N PHE A 30 -16.83 -16.75 14.42
CA PHE A 30 -16.22 -16.60 13.11
C PHE A 30 -15.46 -17.87 12.73
N GLY A 31 -15.70 -18.38 11.53
CA GLY A 31 -14.94 -19.52 10.97
C GLY A 31 -13.47 -19.19 10.66
N SER A 32 -13.14 -17.89 10.58
CA SER A 32 -11.78 -17.35 10.46
C SER A 32 -11.69 -15.99 11.16
N PRO A 33 -10.50 -15.54 11.57
CA PRO A 33 -10.34 -14.23 12.22
C PRO A 33 -10.79 -13.08 11.28
N PRO A 34 -11.62 -12.13 11.74
CA PRO A 34 -12.14 -11.04 10.89
C PRO A 34 -11.11 -9.90 10.74
N TYR A 35 -10.03 -10.17 10.00
CA TYR A 35 -8.89 -9.26 9.85
C TYR A 35 -9.27 -7.90 9.29
N GLU A 36 -10.11 -7.86 8.26
CA GLU A 36 -10.58 -6.65 7.59
C GLU A 36 -11.32 -5.74 8.58
N LEU A 37 -12.15 -6.31 9.45
CA LEU A 37 -12.91 -5.55 10.45
C LEU A 37 -12.00 -4.99 11.54
N ALA A 38 -11.06 -5.80 12.03
CA ALA A 38 -10.10 -5.36 13.04
C ALA A 38 -9.21 -4.21 12.51
N LEU A 39 -8.70 -4.33 11.29
CA LEU A 39 -7.90 -3.29 10.63
C LEU A 39 -8.73 -2.03 10.38
N SER A 40 -9.94 -2.15 9.84
CA SER A 40 -10.85 -1.01 9.64
C SER A 40 -11.08 -0.26 10.94
N GLY A 41 -11.39 -0.98 12.03
CA GLY A 41 -11.60 -0.40 13.35
C GLY A 41 -10.36 0.35 13.86
N LYS A 42 -9.17 -0.22 13.67
CA LYS A 42 -7.93 0.45 14.07
C LYS A 42 -7.65 1.68 13.22
N ILE A 43 -7.86 1.63 11.91
CA ILE A 43 -7.76 2.79 11.02
C ILE A 43 -8.69 3.90 11.50
N ILE A 44 -9.94 3.58 11.82
CA ILE A 44 -10.92 4.56 12.28
C ILE A 44 -10.46 5.24 13.58
N GLN A 45 -10.00 4.43 14.54
CA GLN A 45 -9.51 4.92 15.81
C GLN A 45 -8.34 5.90 15.60
N VAL A 46 -7.27 5.45 14.92
CA VAL A 46 -6.05 6.26 14.76
C VAL A 46 -6.31 7.52 13.94
N SER A 47 -7.15 7.43 12.90
CA SER A 47 -7.49 8.59 12.07
C SER A 47 -8.24 9.67 12.85
N ARG A 48 -9.09 9.30 13.81
CA ARG A 48 -9.79 10.25 14.68
C ARG A 48 -8.87 10.84 15.76
N ASP A 49 -8.08 9.98 16.40
CA ASP A 49 -7.22 10.36 17.52
C ASP A 49 -6.09 11.29 17.06
N LEU A 50 -5.54 11.05 15.86
CA LEU A 50 -4.38 11.77 15.33
C LEU A 50 -4.72 12.71 14.16
N GLN A 51 -5.98 12.77 13.73
CA GLN A 51 -6.42 13.59 12.60
C GLN A 51 -5.55 13.37 11.34
N LEU A 52 -5.39 12.11 10.94
CA LEU A 52 -4.55 11.75 9.81
C LEU A 52 -5.05 12.41 8.52
N ASP A 53 -4.15 13.02 7.74
CA ASP A 53 -4.46 13.58 6.42
C ASP A 53 -4.51 12.51 5.33
N LEU A 54 -3.71 11.45 5.49
CA LEU A 54 -3.49 10.42 4.48
C LEU A 54 -3.35 9.03 5.10
N ILE A 55 -3.93 8.05 4.42
CA ILE A 55 -3.70 6.63 4.64
C ILE A 55 -3.09 6.04 3.37
N HIS A 56 -1.83 5.62 3.47
CA HIS A 56 -1.16 4.92 2.39
C HIS A 56 -1.22 3.41 2.65
N VAL A 57 -1.91 2.71 1.75
CA VAL A 57 -2.12 1.27 1.78
C VAL A 57 -1.17 0.60 0.81
N HIS A 58 -0.43 -0.40 1.29
CA HIS A 58 0.31 -1.34 0.46
C HIS A 58 -0.40 -2.69 0.54
N PHE A 59 -0.55 -3.37 -0.59
CA PHE A 59 -1.35 -4.60 -0.77
C PHE A 59 -2.85 -4.34 -0.90
N ALA A 60 -3.47 -4.88 -1.94
CA ALA A 60 -4.89 -4.69 -2.25
C ALA A 60 -5.78 -5.43 -1.25
N ALA A 61 -5.65 -6.74 -1.05
CA ALA A 61 -6.53 -7.52 -0.16
C ALA A 61 -5.73 -8.12 1.02
N PRO A 62 -5.99 -7.80 2.30
CA PRO A 62 -7.23 -7.23 2.85
C PRO A 62 -7.21 -5.71 3.09
N HIS A 63 -6.07 -5.03 2.87
CA HIS A 63 -5.88 -3.68 3.38
C HIS A 63 -6.72 -2.62 2.66
N VAL A 64 -6.92 -2.72 1.34
CA VAL A 64 -7.73 -1.71 0.60
C VAL A 64 -9.20 -1.77 0.98
N ILE A 65 -9.72 -2.98 1.26
CA ILE A 65 -11.09 -3.17 1.78
C ILE A 65 -11.19 -2.50 3.15
N SER A 66 -10.18 -2.68 4.00
CA SER A 66 -10.17 -2.10 5.34
C SER A 66 -10.15 -0.58 5.31
N ALA A 67 -9.32 0.01 4.45
CA ALA A 67 -9.26 1.45 4.25
C ALA A 67 -10.55 2.00 3.64
N TYR A 68 -11.15 1.29 2.68
CA TYR A 68 -12.44 1.63 2.09
C TYR A 68 -13.53 1.72 3.17
N LEU A 69 -13.69 0.68 3.99
CA LEU A 69 -14.68 0.65 5.08
C LEU A 69 -14.45 1.79 6.08
N ALA A 70 -13.20 2.04 6.46
CA ALA A 70 -12.86 3.14 7.36
C ALA A 70 -13.23 4.52 6.75
N LYS A 71 -12.95 4.73 5.46
CA LYS A 71 -13.30 5.96 4.74
C LYS A 71 -14.81 6.16 4.67
N GLN A 72 -15.60 5.10 4.47
CA GLN A 72 -17.07 5.19 4.51
C GLN A 72 -17.61 5.62 5.88
N ILE A 73 -16.95 5.21 6.97
CA ILE A 73 -17.37 5.55 8.34
C ILE A 73 -16.93 6.96 8.76
N ILE A 74 -15.75 7.40 8.33
CA ILE A 74 -15.18 8.70 8.71
C ILE A 74 -15.65 9.82 7.77
N GLY A 75 -15.93 9.52 6.50
CA GLY A 75 -16.20 10.50 5.47
C GLY A 75 -14.92 11.07 4.85
N VAL A 76 -14.94 12.35 4.49
CA VAL A 76 -13.91 13.02 3.67
C VAL A 76 -12.70 13.55 4.46
N ASN A 77 -12.47 13.09 5.69
CA ASN A 77 -11.44 13.67 6.57
C ASN A 77 -10.01 13.21 6.27
N PHE A 78 -9.81 12.24 5.36
CA PHE A 78 -8.48 11.80 4.94
C PHE A 78 -8.50 11.26 3.51
N HIS A 79 -7.34 11.28 2.87
CA HIS A 79 -7.12 10.67 1.56
C HIS A 79 -6.59 9.24 1.68
N VAL A 80 -6.89 8.40 0.70
CA VAL A 80 -6.41 7.03 0.57
C VAL A 80 -5.56 6.94 -0.69
N VAL A 81 -4.29 6.61 -0.50
CA VAL A 81 -3.38 6.22 -1.57
C VAL A 81 -3.21 4.70 -1.48
N THR A 82 -3.35 3.99 -2.58
CA THR A 82 -3.12 2.54 -2.64
C THR A 82 -2.01 2.23 -3.62
N THR A 83 -1.03 1.44 -3.18
CA THR A 83 0.03 0.91 -4.03
C THR A 83 -0.18 -0.58 -4.23
N LEU A 84 -0.40 -0.97 -5.49
CA LEU A 84 -0.50 -2.34 -5.95
C LEU A 84 0.87 -3.03 -5.88
N LYS A 85 0.82 -4.32 -5.54
CA LYS A 85 1.97 -5.22 -5.50
C LYS A 85 1.74 -6.42 -6.41
N ALA A 86 2.81 -7.00 -6.94
CA ALA A 86 2.71 -8.14 -7.86
C ALA A 86 1.94 -9.31 -7.23
N GLU A 87 2.16 -9.57 -5.93
CA GLU A 87 1.49 -10.63 -5.19
C GLU A 87 -0.03 -10.44 -5.09
N ASP A 88 -0.53 -9.20 -5.24
CA ASP A 88 -1.97 -8.92 -5.25
C ASP A 88 -2.66 -9.63 -6.42
N ILE A 89 -2.05 -9.59 -7.61
CA ILE A 89 -2.61 -10.17 -8.84
C ILE A 89 -2.68 -11.69 -8.72
N ASP A 90 -1.59 -12.31 -8.24
CA ASP A 90 -1.52 -13.76 -8.04
C ASP A 90 -2.58 -14.25 -7.04
N ILE A 91 -2.74 -13.52 -5.94
CA ILE A 91 -3.76 -13.84 -4.94
C ILE A 91 -5.16 -13.65 -5.53
N LEU A 92 -5.44 -12.57 -6.24
CA LEU A 92 -6.75 -12.35 -6.86
C LEU A 92 -7.09 -13.39 -7.93
N ALA A 93 -6.07 -13.91 -8.63
CA ALA A 93 -6.25 -14.97 -9.61
C ALA A 93 -6.57 -16.34 -8.96
N THR A 94 -6.09 -16.59 -7.74
CA THR A 94 -6.10 -17.93 -7.12
C THR A 94 -7.02 -18.08 -5.90
N SER A 95 -7.34 -17.01 -5.18
CA SER A 95 -7.97 -17.05 -3.84
C SER A 95 -9.50 -17.09 -3.83
N GLY A 96 -10.16 -17.05 -5.00
CA GLY A 96 -11.62 -16.97 -5.08
C GLY A 96 -12.22 -15.67 -4.52
N ILE A 97 -11.39 -14.68 -4.17
CA ILE A 97 -11.83 -13.35 -3.76
C ILE A 97 -12.64 -12.72 -4.89
N ASN A 98 -13.76 -12.09 -4.53
CA ASN A 98 -14.62 -11.43 -5.48
C ASN A 98 -13.91 -10.21 -6.10
N LYS A 99 -13.67 -10.25 -7.41
CA LYS A 99 -12.98 -9.19 -8.16
C LYS A 99 -13.73 -7.86 -8.15
N ASP A 100 -15.06 -7.87 -8.12
CA ASP A 100 -15.85 -6.64 -8.07
C ASP A 100 -15.69 -5.92 -6.73
N LEU A 101 -15.56 -6.66 -5.63
CA LEU A 101 -15.29 -6.08 -4.31
C LEU A 101 -13.93 -5.37 -4.30
N ILE A 102 -12.92 -6.00 -4.89
CA ILE A 102 -11.56 -5.45 -4.95
C ILE A 102 -11.51 -4.26 -5.88
N ARG A 103 -12.13 -4.37 -7.06
CA ARG A 103 -12.28 -3.26 -8.01
C ARG A 103 -12.97 -2.06 -7.36
N LEU A 104 -14.07 -2.29 -6.62
CA LEU A 104 -14.78 -1.24 -5.90
C LEU A 104 -13.85 -0.52 -4.91
N ALA A 105 -13.16 -1.29 -4.07
CA ALA A 105 -12.29 -0.73 -3.04
C ALA A 105 -11.08 0.03 -3.65
N LEU A 106 -10.46 -0.50 -4.71
CA LEU A 106 -9.38 0.19 -5.43
C LEU A 106 -9.84 1.46 -6.14
N THR A 107 -11.02 1.44 -6.77
CA THR A 107 -11.58 2.61 -7.48
C THR A 107 -12.01 3.71 -6.51
N ALA A 108 -12.25 3.37 -5.24
CA ALA A 108 -12.60 4.33 -4.19
C ALA A 108 -11.38 5.01 -3.54
N SER A 109 -10.17 4.53 -3.82
CA SER A 109 -8.93 5.21 -3.43
C SER A 109 -8.79 6.53 -4.19
N ASP A 110 -8.26 7.55 -3.54
CA ASP A 110 -8.05 8.86 -4.19
C ASP A 110 -6.89 8.80 -5.19
N VAL A 111 -5.89 7.96 -4.92
CA VAL A 111 -4.77 7.68 -5.83
C VAL A 111 -4.47 6.20 -5.83
N LEU A 112 -4.27 5.63 -7.01
CA LEU A 112 -3.85 4.26 -7.21
C LEU A 112 -2.49 4.24 -7.92
N THR A 113 -1.55 3.45 -7.41
CA THR A 113 -0.18 3.38 -7.94
C THR A 113 0.27 1.93 -8.13
N ALA A 114 1.23 1.71 -9.01
CA ALA A 114 1.84 0.40 -9.26
C ALA A 114 3.33 0.55 -9.56
N GLU A 115 4.11 -0.49 -9.26
CA GLU A 115 5.58 -0.45 -9.38
C GLU A 115 6.13 -0.79 -10.77
N SER A 116 5.28 -1.27 -11.68
CA SER A 116 5.66 -1.59 -13.05
C SER A 116 4.51 -1.42 -14.03
N ASN A 117 4.84 -1.13 -15.30
CA ASN A 117 3.86 -1.14 -16.39
C ASN A 117 3.23 -2.52 -16.60
N HIS A 118 3.96 -3.59 -16.27
CA HIS A 118 3.43 -4.95 -16.31
C HIS A 118 2.27 -5.11 -15.32
N LEU A 119 2.48 -4.69 -14.07
CA LEU A 119 1.45 -4.73 -13.02
C LEU A 119 0.23 -3.86 -13.38
N ILE A 120 0.44 -2.69 -13.99
CA ILE A 120 -0.65 -1.85 -14.50
C ILE A 120 -1.47 -2.60 -15.55
N SER A 121 -0.80 -3.25 -16.52
CA SER A 121 -1.46 -4.02 -17.57
C SER A 121 -2.25 -5.19 -17.00
N GLU A 122 -1.66 -5.97 -16.09
CA GLU A 122 -2.34 -7.11 -15.46
C GLU A 122 -3.54 -6.66 -14.63
N THR A 123 -3.40 -5.59 -13.86
CA THR A 123 -4.51 -5.01 -13.09
C THR A 123 -5.64 -4.56 -14.01
N THR A 124 -5.30 -3.89 -15.12
CA THR A 124 -6.28 -3.43 -16.11
C THR A 124 -7.04 -4.60 -16.73
N GLN A 125 -6.34 -5.68 -17.09
CA GLN A 125 -6.95 -6.87 -17.68
C GLN A 125 -7.81 -7.63 -16.67
N LEU A 126 -7.32 -7.81 -15.45
CA LEU A 126 -7.96 -8.64 -14.43
C LEU A 126 -9.16 -7.95 -13.76
N LEU A 127 -9.01 -6.65 -13.46
CA LEU A 127 -9.95 -5.85 -12.69
C LEU A 127 -10.67 -4.78 -13.52
N GLN A 128 -10.39 -4.65 -14.83
CA GLN A 128 -11.05 -3.67 -15.70
C GLN A 128 -10.94 -2.23 -15.18
N ILE A 129 -9.87 -1.92 -14.46
CA ILE A 129 -9.53 -0.56 -14.03
C ILE A 129 -8.73 0.09 -15.18
N PRO A 130 -9.15 1.24 -15.74
CA PRO A 130 -8.40 1.91 -16.81
C PRO A 130 -6.95 2.19 -16.40
N CYS A 131 -6.01 1.96 -17.30
CA CYS A 131 -4.58 2.20 -17.05
C CYS A 131 -4.28 3.65 -16.62
N ASP A 132 -5.03 4.61 -17.17
CA ASP A 132 -4.87 6.05 -16.89
C ASP A 132 -5.23 6.41 -15.43
N ASN A 133 -5.92 5.51 -14.73
CA ASN A 133 -6.23 5.66 -13.31
C ASN A 133 -5.11 5.11 -12.39
N ILE A 134 -4.04 4.52 -12.95
CA ILE A 134 -2.96 3.90 -12.20
C ILE A 134 -1.64 4.61 -12.49
N HIS A 135 -1.05 5.24 -11.48
CA HIS A 135 0.23 5.92 -11.61
C HIS A 135 1.42 4.98 -11.43
N LEU A 136 2.35 4.99 -12.37
CA LEU A 136 3.60 4.25 -12.25
C LEU A 136 4.53 4.93 -11.23
N ILE A 137 4.85 4.23 -10.14
CA ILE A 137 5.86 4.64 -9.16
C ILE A 137 6.82 3.46 -8.95
N PRO A 138 7.99 3.46 -9.61
CA PRO A 138 8.96 2.37 -9.48
C PRO A 138 9.39 2.16 -8.03
N GLY A 139 9.62 0.91 -7.66
CA GLY A 139 10.19 0.56 -6.36
C GLY A 139 11.60 1.13 -6.18
N PHE A 140 12.04 1.19 -4.93
CA PHE A 140 13.39 1.62 -4.56
C PHE A 140 14.07 0.54 -3.73
N VAL A 141 15.40 0.54 -3.75
CA VAL A 141 16.24 -0.32 -2.91
C VAL A 141 17.07 0.55 -1.99
N HIS A 142 17.14 0.17 -0.72
CA HIS A 142 18.07 0.80 0.21
C HIS A 142 19.46 0.20 0.00
N LEU A 143 20.41 1.01 -0.46
CA LEU A 143 21.80 0.61 -0.59
C LEU A 143 22.56 1.08 0.65
N PRO A 144 23.18 0.17 1.42
CA PRO A 144 24.03 0.59 2.54
C PRO A 144 25.21 1.42 2.01
N VAL A 145 25.71 2.35 2.82
CA VAL A 145 26.80 3.27 2.41
C VAL A 145 28.03 2.51 1.91
N SER A 146 28.31 1.33 2.47
CA SER A 146 29.42 0.45 2.05
C SER A 146 29.27 -0.17 0.66
N PHE A 147 28.07 -0.18 0.08
CA PHE A 147 27.81 -0.66 -1.28
C PHE A 147 28.16 0.37 -2.36
N PHE A 148 28.37 1.64 -1.99
CA PHE A 148 28.85 2.67 -2.90
C PHE A 148 30.38 2.58 -3.00
N ASN A 149 30.88 1.80 -3.96
CA ASN A 149 32.24 1.97 -4.47
C ASN A 149 32.22 2.89 -5.71
N GLU A 150 33.36 3.47 -6.07
CA GLU A 150 33.48 4.43 -7.20
C GLU A 150 32.85 3.87 -8.49
N ARG A 151 32.98 2.57 -8.73
CA ARG A 151 32.47 1.89 -9.93
C ARG A 151 30.94 1.80 -9.99
N ILE A 152 30.26 1.72 -8.84
CA ILE A 152 28.80 1.76 -8.75
C ILE A 152 28.34 3.21 -8.85
N LEU A 153 29.02 4.15 -8.20
CA LEU A 153 28.70 5.57 -8.31
C LEU A 153 28.76 6.06 -9.76
N GLU A 154 29.83 5.76 -10.51
CA GLU A 154 29.95 6.11 -11.94
C GLU A 154 28.80 5.54 -12.79
N LYS A 155 28.40 4.29 -12.53
CA LYS A 155 27.34 3.62 -13.29
C LYS A 155 25.95 4.18 -12.99
N TYR A 156 25.70 4.54 -11.73
CA TYR A 156 24.42 5.10 -11.31
C TYR A 156 24.36 6.61 -11.47
N GLU A 157 25.48 7.31 -11.61
CA GLU A 157 25.55 8.74 -11.91
C GLU A 157 25.01 9.02 -13.32
N ASP A 158 25.41 8.22 -14.33
CA ASP A 158 24.82 8.30 -15.68
C ASP A 158 23.30 8.02 -15.65
N ILE A 159 22.85 7.07 -14.83
CA ILE A 159 21.42 6.79 -14.65
C ILE A 159 20.71 7.95 -13.93
N TYR A 160 21.31 8.50 -12.88
CA TYR A 160 20.77 9.60 -12.08
C TYR A 160 20.59 10.86 -12.94
N TYR A 161 21.61 11.25 -13.72
CA TYR A 161 21.50 12.38 -14.63
C TYR A 161 20.51 12.13 -15.78
N ARG A 162 20.44 10.90 -16.32
CA ARG A 162 19.41 10.56 -17.32
C ARG A 162 17.98 10.60 -16.77
N ILE A 163 17.78 10.31 -15.49
CA ILE A 163 16.48 10.45 -14.82
C ILE A 163 16.15 11.94 -14.68
N LEU A 164 17.11 12.76 -14.20
CA LEU A 164 16.93 14.21 -14.06
C LEU A 164 16.66 14.91 -15.39
N ASP A 165 17.35 14.53 -16.48
CA ASP A 165 17.14 15.09 -17.81
C ASP A 165 15.78 14.72 -18.42
N ARG A 166 15.16 13.60 -18.00
CA ARG A 166 13.81 13.20 -18.42
C ARG A 166 12.71 13.87 -17.61
N THR A 167 13.02 14.28 -16.38
CA THR A 167 12.17 15.13 -15.55
C THR A 167 12.59 16.58 -15.76
N GLY A 168 12.34 17.12 -16.96
CA GLY A 168 12.48 18.57 -17.19
C GLY A 168 11.61 19.39 -16.20
N PRO A 169 11.89 20.69 -16.04
CA PRO A 169 11.24 21.56 -15.04
C PRO A 169 9.72 21.61 -15.17
#